data_AF-A0A1S6QIM1-F1
#
_entry.id   AF-A0A1S6QIM1-F1
#
_cell.length_a   1.000
_cell.length_b   1.000
_cell.length_c   1.000
_cell.angle_alpha   90.00
_cell.angle_beta   90.00
_cell.angle_gamma   90.00
#
_symmetry.space_group_name_H-M   'P 1'
#
loop_
_entity.id
_entity.type
_entity.pdbx_description
1 polymer ?
#
loop_
_entity_poly.entity_id
_entity_poly.type
_entity_poly.pdbx_seq_one_letter_code
_entity_poly.pdbx_strand_id
1 'polypeptide(L)' 'MSRKGNCHDNAPIESFFNLLKRERLNRSKIEDLDRLEEITSQYVKWFNEDRISLNKNGLTPIEYRNQAIA' A
#
# COMPACT_ATOMS: atom_id res chain seq x y z
N MET A 1 3.95 24.14 -9.81
CA MET A 1 5.36 24.37 -9.43
C MET A 1 6.02 23.01 -9.25
N SER A 2 7.01 22.68 -10.09
CA SER A 2 7.80 21.44 -9.92
C SER A 2 8.96 21.76 -8.98
N ARG A 3 8.87 21.26 -7.75
CA ARG A 3 9.98 21.29 -6.77
C ARG A 3 10.83 20.05 -6.99
N LYS A 4 12.15 20.17 -6.80
CA LYS A 4 13.06 19.03 -6.80
C LYS A 4 12.59 17.99 -5.76
N GLY A 5 12.39 16.75 -6.20
CA GLY A 5 11.95 15.65 -5.33
C GLY A 5 12.92 15.43 -4.15
N ASN A 6 12.39 15.03 -3.00
CA ASN A 6 13.17 14.64 -1.83
C ASN A 6 12.86 13.18 -1.44
N CYS A 7 13.71 12.58 -0.61
CA CYS A 7 13.53 11.18 -0.18
C CYS A 7 12.20 10.92 0.54
N HIS A 8 11.66 11.93 1.22
CA HIS A 8 10.38 11.82 1.92
C HIS A 8 9.18 11.69 0.97
N ASP A 9 9.29 12.15 -0.27
CA ASP A 9 8.26 11.99 -1.29
C ASP A 9 8.14 10.52 -1.74
N ASN A 10 9.28 9.83 -1.82
CA ASN A 10 9.38 8.43 -2.26
C ASN A 10 9.22 7.41 -1.12
N ALA A 11 9.58 7.77 0.12
CA ALA A 11 9.54 6.87 1.27
C ALA A 11 8.18 6.15 1.50
N PRO A 12 7.00 6.79 1.32
CA PRO A 12 5.71 6.14 1.50
C PRO A 12 5.48 5.01 0.49
N ILE A 13 5.82 5.25 -0.78
CA ILE A 13 5.60 4.26 -1.85
C ILE A 13 6.63 3.13 -1.77
N GLU A 14 7.88 3.42 -1.37
CA GLU A 14 8.88 2.39 -1.09
C GLU A 14 8.45 1.46 0.06
N SER A 15 7.92 2.04 1.13
CA SER A 15 7.39 1.29 2.27
C SER A 15 6.22 0.38 1.85
N PHE A 16 5.31 0.90 1.03
CA PHE A 16 4.21 0.10 0.46
C PHE A 16 4.73 -1.10 -0.35
N PHE A 17 5.68 -0.88 -1.28
CA PHE A 17 6.21 -1.98 -2.10
C PHE A 17 6.97 -3.02 -1.27
N ASN A 18 7.70 -2.59 -0.24
CA ASN A 18 8.37 -3.51 0.66
C ASN A 18 7.38 -4.42 1.40
N LEU A 19 6.25 -3.85 1.85
CA LEU A 19 5.17 -4.59 2.49
C LEU A 19 4.48 -5.57 1.53
N LEU A 20 4.09 -5.13 0.33
CA LEU A 20 3.50 -5.97 -0.72
C LEU A 20 4.37 -7.20 -1.01
N LYS A 21 5.68 -6.98 -1.20
CA LYS A 21 6.64 -8.06 -1.44
C LYS A 21 6.69 -9.04 -0.27
N ARG A 22 6.83 -8.53 0.95
CA ARG A 22 6.99 -9.37 2.16
C ARG A 22 5.74 -10.15 2.54
N GLU A 23 4.56 -9.54 2.38
CA GLU A 23 3.29 -10.10 2.83
C GLU A 23 2.62 -10.98 1.78
N ARG A 24 2.79 -10.69 0.49
CA ARG A 24 2.17 -11.45 -0.61
C ARG A 24 3.20 -12.06 -1.55
N LEU A 25 3.95 -11.24 -2.30
CA LEU A 25 4.68 -11.71 -3.48
C LEU A 25 5.75 -12.76 -3.15
N ASN A 26 6.50 -12.57 -2.05
CA ASN A 26 7.54 -13.52 -1.64
C ASN A 26 6.96 -14.84 -1.08
N ARG A 27 5.66 -14.91 -0.81
CA ARG A 27 4.95 -16.08 -0.26
C ARG A 27 4.11 -16.81 -1.31
N SER A 28 4.02 -16.28 -2.53
CA SER A 28 3.20 -16.81 -3.61
C SER A 28 4.08 -17.24 -4.77
N LYS A 29 3.78 -18.41 -5.37
CA LYS A 29 4.32 -18.72 -6.70
C LYS A 29 3.49 -17.96 -7.73
N ILE A 30 4.18 -17.18 -8.55
CA ILE A 30 3.57 -16.35 -9.59
C ILE A 30 4.05 -16.94 -10.91
N GLU A 31 3.11 -17.51 -11.66
CA GLU A 31 3.40 -18.28 -12.87
C GLU A 31 3.14 -17.46 -14.14
N ASP A 32 2.28 -16.44 -14.05
CA ASP A 32 1.94 -15.54 -15.15
C ASP A 32 1.66 -14.11 -14.65
N LEU A 33 1.71 -13.14 -15.57
CA LEU A 33 1.44 -11.72 -15.30
C LEU A 33 0.00 -11.46 -14.85
N ASP A 34 -0.99 -12.19 -15.37
CA ASP A 34 -2.40 -12.04 -14.94
C ASP A 34 -2.56 -12.33 -13.44
N ARG A 35 -1.88 -13.40 -12.97
CA ARG A 35 -1.87 -13.76 -11.56
C ARG A 35 -1.19 -12.70 -10.69
N LEU A 36 -0.13 -12.08 -11.20
CA LEU A 36 0.55 -10.97 -10.50
C LEU A 36 -0.40 -9.76 -10.37
N GLU A 37 -1.11 -9.42 -11.45
CA GLU A 37 -2.06 -8.31 -11.47
C GLU A 37 -3.20 -8.54 -10.47
N GLU A 38 -3.77 -9.74 -10.46
CA GLU A 38 -4.85 -10.12 -9.53
C GLU A 38 -4.39 -9.97 -8.07
N ILE A 39 -3.24 -10.56 -7.71
CA ILE A 39 -2.68 -10.49 -6.35
C ILE A 39 -2.42 -9.04 -5.96
N THR A 40 -1.88 -8.23 -6.88
CA THR A 40 -1.56 -6.82 -6.62
C THR A 40 -2.83 -6.01 -6.42
N SER A 41 -3.84 -6.16 -7.27
CA SER A 41 -5.13 -5.47 -7.16
C SER A 41 -5.85 -5.82 -5.86
N GLN A 42 -5.91 -7.11 -5.50
CA GLN A 42 -6.49 -7.55 -4.23
C GLN A 42 -5.74 -6.99 -3.02
N TYR A 43 -4.41 -6.96 -3.07
CA TYR A 43 -3.61 -6.41 -1.98
C TYR A 43 -3.79 -4.90 -1.84
N VAL A 44 -3.84 -4.15 -2.94
CA VAL A 44 -4.12 -2.70 -2.93
C VAL A 44 -5.48 -2.42 -2.31
N LYS A 45 -6.50 -3.20 -2.68
CA LYS A 45 -7.84 -3.08 -2.11
C LYS A 45 -7.82 -3.29 -0.60
N TRP A 46 -7.30 -4.44 -0.17
CA TRP A 46 -7.18 -4.79 1.25
C TRP A 46 -6.36 -3.75 2.03
N PHE A 47 -5.23 -3.30 1.48
CA PHE A 47 -4.37 -2.31 2.13
C PHE A 47 -5.10 -1.01 2.43
N ASN A 48 -5.95 -0.55 1.51
CA ASN A 48 -6.63 0.73 1.63
C ASN A 48 -7.93 0.68 2.42
N GLU A 49 -8.69 -0.42 2.32
CA GLU A 49 -10.06 -0.53 2.85
C GLU A 49 -10.18 -1.36 4.13
N ASP A 50 -9.23 -2.26 4.43
CA ASP A 50 -9.41 -3.27 5.49
C ASP A 50 -8.21 -3.37 6.45
N ARG A 51 -7.02 -2.95 6.01
CA ARG A 51 -5.79 -3.08 6.79
C ARG A 51 -5.85 -2.29 8.10
N ILE A 52 -5.84 -3.02 9.21
CA ILE A 52 -5.72 -2.47 10.56
C ILE A 52 -4.32 -1.87 10.74
N SER A 53 -4.26 -0.56 11.01
CA SER A 53 -3.01 0.13 11.32
C SER A 53 -3.01 0.63 12.76
N LEU A 54 -2.22 -0.02 13.62
CA LEU A 54 -2.08 0.38 15.03
C LEU A 54 -1.57 1.82 15.18
N ASN A 55 -0.67 2.24 14.28
CA ASN A 55 -0.14 3.61 14.25
C ASN A 55 -1.19 4.67 13.85
N LYS A 56 -2.34 4.26 13.31
CA LYS A 56 -3.44 5.15 12.91
C LYS A 56 -4.69 4.91 13.78
N ASN A 57 -4.52 4.50 15.04
CA ASN A 57 -5.62 4.17 15.94
C ASN A 57 -6.58 3.09 15.39
N GLY A 58 -6.06 2.15 14.59
CA GLY A 58 -6.86 1.09 13.97
C GLY A 58 -7.60 1.51 12.71
N LEU A 59 -7.48 2.78 12.28
CA LEU A 59 -8.11 3.27 11.06
C LEU A 59 -7.44 2.71 9.82
N THR A 60 -8.26 2.47 8.79
CA THR A 60 -7.78 2.15 7.45
C THR A 60 -7.18 3.39 6.78
N PRO A 61 -6.31 3.24 5.76
CA PRO A 61 -5.76 4.39 5.06
C PRO A 61 -6.81 5.35 4.47
N ILE A 62 -7.93 4.83 3.96
CA ILE A 62 -9.03 5.65 3.45
C ILE A 62 -9.73 6.40 4.58
N GLU A 63 -10.05 5.75 5.69
CA GLU A 63 -10.67 6.42 6.84
C GLU A 63 -9.78 7.52 7.42
N TYR A 64 -8.49 7.23 7.58
CA TYR A 64 -7.52 8.22 8.02
C TYR A 64 -7.44 9.42 7.08
N ARG A 65 -7.48 9.18 5.76
CA ARG A 65 -7.52 10.25 4.75
C ARG A 65 -8.80 11.08 4.87
N ASN A 66 -9.95 10.44 5.04
CA ASN A 66 -11.24 11.13 5.14
C ASN A 66 -11.31 12.00 6.40
N GLN A 67 -10.73 11.58 7.52
CA GLN A 67 -10.63 12.41 8.73
C GLN A 67 -9.77 13.65 8.55
N ALA A 68 -8.71 13.57 7.73
CA ALA A 68 -7.82 14.71 7.49
C ALA A 68 -8.40 15.74 6.49
N ILE A 69 -9.44 15.38 5.74
CA ILE A 69 -10.11 16.25 4.76
C ILE A 69 -11.36 16.93 5.35
N ALA A 70 -11.93 16.36 6.43
CA ALA A 70 -13.03 16.93 7.19
C ALA A 70 -12.56 18.10 8.08
#